data_AF-A0A7I0HUM9-F1
#
_entry.id   AF-A0A7I0HUM9-F1
#
_cell.length_a   1.000
_cell.length_b   1.000
_cell.length_c   1.000
_cell.angle_alpha   90.00
_cell.angle_beta   90.00
_cell.angle_gamma   90.00
#
_symmetry.space_group_name_H-M   'P 1'
#
loop_
_entity.id
_entity.type
_entity.pdbx_description
1 polymer ?
#
loop_
_entity_poly.entity_id
_entity_poly.type
_entity_poly.pdbx_seq_one_letter_code
_entity_poly.pdbx_strand_id
1 'polypeptide(L)'
;MIIQNNNPKSVSTQTKKGSKDKLSSPSAPIDESKQSFLEILESIVPAGKEETRELNELWKDLPDLEKELIKEPNHKNLESYKKHIKQIAELILKKNYKVMQAPQRGRNDQKDVRYVKVVDEKLDLLAKTMFSPNNSAFVILKQLDEIRGLLIDLKG
;
A
#
# COMPACT_ATOMS: atom_id res chain seq x y z
N MET A 1 3.87 -37.44 -58.47
CA MET A 1 3.21 -36.80 -59.62
C MET A 1 3.63 -35.33 -59.66
N ILE A 2 3.71 -34.76 -60.87
CA ILE A 2 4.51 -33.59 -61.29
C ILE A 2 3.79 -32.24 -61.06
N ILE A 3 4.56 -31.25 -60.58
CA ILE A 3 4.65 -29.78 -60.83
C ILE A 3 3.48 -29.02 -61.51
N GLN A 4 3.11 -27.85 -60.94
CA GLN A 4 3.03 -26.47 -61.52
C GLN A 4 2.19 -25.55 -60.59
N ASN A 5 2.80 -24.64 -59.81
CA ASN A 5 3.15 -23.23 -60.12
C ASN A 5 2.04 -22.40 -60.79
N ASN A 6 1.57 -21.34 -60.10
CA ASN A 6 1.46 -19.99 -60.68
C ASN A 6 1.06 -18.94 -59.63
N ASN A 7 1.99 -18.01 -59.40
CA ASN A 7 1.73 -16.63 -59.00
C ASN A 7 1.33 -15.81 -60.25
N PRO A 8 0.70 -14.63 -60.13
CA PRO A 8 1.53 -13.43 -60.32
C PRO A 8 1.24 -12.26 -59.36
N LYS A 9 2.34 -11.53 -59.11
CA LYS A 9 2.50 -10.24 -58.44
C LYS A 9 1.80 -9.09 -59.18
N SER A 10 1.41 -8.04 -58.43
CA SER A 10 1.72 -6.60 -58.67
C SER A 10 1.00 -5.77 -57.59
N VAL A 11 1.63 -5.10 -56.62
CA VAL A 11 2.58 -3.95 -56.63
C VAL A 11 2.01 -2.70 -57.32
N SER A 12 1.65 -1.66 -56.55
CA SER A 12 2.47 -0.42 -56.39
C SER A 12 1.73 0.61 -55.51
N THR A 13 2.29 1.10 -54.40
CA THR A 13 3.28 2.18 -54.21
C THR A 13 2.69 3.60 -54.38
N GLN A 14 2.72 4.44 -53.33
CA GLN A 14 3.64 5.60 -53.22
C GLN A 14 3.20 6.69 -52.21
N THR A 15 4.08 6.97 -51.24
CA THR A 15 4.61 8.31 -50.84
C THR A 15 3.67 9.29 -50.11
N LYS A 16 4.07 10.22 -49.22
CA LYS A 16 5.37 10.85 -48.89
C LYS A 16 5.18 11.73 -47.62
N LYS A 17 6.26 11.83 -46.80
CA LYS A 17 6.87 13.09 -46.31
C LYS A 17 6.33 13.82 -45.06
N GLY A 18 7.05 13.61 -43.94
CA GLY A 18 7.79 14.64 -43.16
C GLY A 18 7.03 15.70 -42.34
N SER A 19 7.18 15.66 -41.01
CA SER A 19 7.41 16.79 -40.09
C SER A 19 7.65 16.23 -38.68
N LYS A 20 8.86 16.41 -38.11
CA LYS A 20 9.26 17.50 -37.21
C LYS A 20 8.60 17.41 -35.83
N ASP A 21 9.44 17.10 -34.83
CA ASP A 21 9.41 17.55 -33.44
C ASP A 21 8.04 17.84 -32.79
N LYS A 22 7.65 16.99 -31.84
CA LYS A 22 7.28 17.44 -30.49
C LYS A 22 7.10 16.27 -29.53
N LEU A 23 8.19 15.98 -28.84
CA LEU A 23 8.19 15.34 -27.54
C LEU A 23 7.63 16.36 -26.52
N SER A 24 6.33 16.34 -26.26
CA SER A 24 5.75 16.93 -25.04
C SER A 24 4.25 16.64 -24.93
N SER A 25 3.90 15.67 -24.10
CA SER A 25 2.68 15.73 -23.31
C SER A 25 2.93 15.01 -21.97
N PRO A 26 2.64 15.66 -20.83
CA PRO A 26 3.09 15.24 -19.52
C PRO A 26 2.27 14.04 -19.06
N SER A 27 2.93 12.91 -18.84
CA SER A 27 2.36 11.76 -18.15
C SER A 27 2.38 12.00 -16.65
N ALA A 28 1.29 12.55 -16.11
CA ALA A 28 0.83 12.33 -14.74
C ALA A 28 -0.62 12.84 -14.60
N PRO A 29 -1.47 12.24 -13.73
CA PRO A 29 -1.07 11.49 -12.54
C PRO A 29 -1.65 10.07 -12.45
N ILE A 30 -0.79 9.14 -12.04
CA ILE A 30 -1.21 7.87 -11.43
C ILE A 30 -1.58 8.22 -9.98
N ASP A 31 -2.86 8.51 -9.72
CA ASP A 31 -3.36 8.74 -8.35
C ASP A 31 -4.80 8.27 -8.11
N GLU A 32 -5.41 7.51 -9.03
CA GLU A 32 -6.77 6.99 -8.82
C GLU A 32 -6.85 5.98 -7.67
N SER A 33 -5.79 5.20 -7.42
CA SER A 33 -5.79 4.21 -6.34
C SER A 33 -5.67 4.82 -4.95
N LYS A 34 -4.97 5.96 -4.79
CA LYS A 34 -4.87 6.66 -3.51
C LYS A 34 -6.16 7.39 -3.17
N GLN A 35 -6.83 7.98 -4.16
CA GLN A 35 -8.12 8.62 -3.98
C GLN A 35 -9.17 7.62 -3.49
N SER A 36 -9.20 6.41 -4.09
CA SER A 36 -10.11 5.34 -3.64
C SER A 36 -9.87 4.91 -2.19
N PHE A 37 -8.60 4.77 -1.76
CA PHE A 37 -8.31 4.40 -0.37
C PHE A 37 -8.67 5.51 0.63
N LEU A 38 -8.32 6.77 0.33
CA LEU A 38 -8.64 7.90 1.22
C LEU A 38 -10.15 8.15 1.32
N GLU A 39 -10.90 7.96 0.24
CA GLU A 39 -12.36 8.07 0.21
C GLU A 39 -13.04 6.94 1.00
N ILE A 40 -12.49 5.73 0.94
CA ILE A 40 -12.88 4.60 1.80
C ILE A 40 -12.58 4.92 3.27
N LEU A 41 -11.44 5.55 3.59
CA LEU A 41 -11.13 5.98 4.96
C LEU A 41 -12.12 7.04 5.47
N GLU A 42 -12.48 8.02 4.63
CA GLU A 42 -13.38 9.10 5.00
C GLU A 42 -14.83 8.62 5.21
N SER A 43 -15.29 7.65 4.43
CA SER A 43 -16.64 7.07 4.56
C SER A 43 -16.78 6.08 5.73
N ILE A 44 -15.69 5.42 6.15
CA ILE A 44 -15.71 4.41 7.21
C ILE A 44 -15.47 5.02 8.60
N VAL A 45 -14.90 6.22 8.68
CA VAL A 45 -14.56 6.86 9.96
C VAL A 45 -15.56 7.98 10.27
N PRO A 46 -16.45 7.81 11.28
CA PRO A 46 -17.37 8.87 11.66
C PRO A 46 -16.58 10.08 12.17
N ALA A 47 -16.59 11.16 11.39
CA ALA A 47 -15.80 12.38 11.57
C ALA A 47 -16.13 13.22 12.84
N GLY A 48 -16.75 12.63 13.87
CA GLY A 48 -17.31 13.34 15.01
C GLY A 48 -16.55 13.21 16.34
N LYS A 49 -15.42 12.50 16.40
CA LYS A 49 -14.67 12.29 17.66
C LYS A 49 -13.20 12.63 17.48
N GLU A 50 -12.63 13.41 18.37
CA GLU A 50 -11.22 13.87 18.32
C GLU A 50 -10.22 12.71 18.10
N GLU A 51 -10.45 11.57 18.77
CA GLU A 51 -9.64 10.34 18.62
C GLU A 51 -9.72 9.71 17.21
N THR A 52 -10.80 9.94 16.46
CA THR A 52 -10.91 9.47 15.07
C THR A 52 -10.17 10.36 14.09
N ARG A 53 -10.01 11.64 14.41
CA ARG A 53 -9.21 12.58 13.62
C ARG A 53 -7.73 12.25 13.73
N GLU A 54 -7.25 12.00 14.95
CA GLU A 54 -5.87 11.56 15.20
C GLU A 54 -5.53 10.28 14.43
N LEU A 55 -6.41 9.27 14.49
CA LEU A 55 -6.21 8.02 13.75
C LEU A 55 -6.17 8.25 12.23
N ASN A 56 -7.07 9.10 11.69
CA ASN A 56 -7.09 9.44 10.27
C ASN A 56 -5.83 10.17 9.81
N GLU A 57 -5.28 11.05 10.65
CA GLU A 57 -4.01 11.74 10.37
C GLU A 57 -2.86 10.72 10.29
N LEU A 58 -2.76 9.80 11.26
CA LEU A 58 -1.74 8.74 11.20
C LEU A 58 -1.87 7.87 9.93
N TRP A 59 -3.08 7.55 9.49
CA TRP A 59 -3.29 6.81 8.24
C TRP A 59 -2.88 7.58 7.00
N LYS A 60 -3.03 8.91 7.00
CA LYS A 60 -2.60 9.77 5.89
C LYS A 60 -1.08 9.87 5.79
N ASP A 61 -0.38 9.84 6.91
CA ASP A 61 1.09 9.93 6.95
C ASP A 61 1.79 8.61 6.58
N LEU A 62 1.09 7.48 6.75
CA LEU A 62 1.65 6.15 6.56
C LEU A 62 2.28 5.91 5.16
N PRO A 63 1.65 6.30 4.02
CA PRO A 63 2.25 6.12 2.70
C PRO A 63 3.55 6.89 2.49
N ASP A 64 3.73 8.03 3.15
CA ASP A 64 4.94 8.85 2.99
C ASP A 64 6.11 8.26 3.78
N LEU A 65 5.85 7.77 4.99
CA LEU A 65 6.83 7.00 5.77
C LEU A 65 7.31 5.76 5.02
N GLU A 66 6.41 5.06 4.33
CA GLU A 66 6.77 3.88 3.55
C GLU A 66 7.61 4.21 2.33
N LYS A 67 7.29 5.28 1.61
CA LYS A 67 8.13 5.75 0.50
C LYS A 67 9.53 6.11 0.98
N GLU A 68 9.63 6.79 2.11
CA GLU A 68 10.91 7.15 2.72
C GLU A 68 11.70 5.89 3.12
N LEU A 69 11.03 4.90 3.69
CA LEU A 69 11.62 3.62 4.09
C LEU A 69 12.16 2.80 2.89
N ILE A 70 11.43 2.80 1.78
CA ILE A 70 11.85 2.11 0.54
C ILE A 70 13.03 2.84 -0.11
N LYS A 71 12.98 4.18 -0.12
CA LYS A 71 14.04 5.01 -0.72
C LYS A 71 15.33 4.93 0.09
N GLU A 72 15.22 4.96 1.41
CA GLU A 72 16.34 4.94 2.35
C GLU A 72 16.09 3.91 3.46
N PRO A 73 16.41 2.62 3.19
CA PRO A 73 16.24 1.53 4.15
C PRO A 73 17.33 1.58 5.23
N ASN A 74 17.18 2.49 6.19
CA ASN A 74 18.07 2.67 7.32
C ASN A 74 17.34 2.42 8.66
N HIS A 75 18.12 2.26 9.73
CA HIS A 75 17.57 1.97 11.07
C HIS A 75 16.63 3.08 11.57
N LYS A 76 16.94 4.35 11.27
CA LYS A 76 16.15 5.50 11.71
C LYS A 76 14.76 5.50 11.06
N ASN A 77 14.69 5.28 9.76
CA ASN A 77 13.42 5.25 9.02
C ASN A 77 12.58 4.04 9.42
N LEU A 78 13.22 2.89 9.66
CA LEU A 78 12.55 1.70 10.19
C LEU A 78 11.99 1.95 11.60
N GLU A 79 12.72 2.63 12.47
CA GLU A 79 12.26 2.97 13.81
C GLU A 79 11.07 3.93 13.77
N SER A 80 11.13 4.97 12.94
CA SER A 80 10.01 5.88 12.69
C SER A 80 8.77 5.12 12.21
N TYR A 81 8.93 4.23 11.23
CA TYR A 81 7.84 3.41 10.72
C TYR A 81 7.25 2.50 11.82
N LYS A 82 8.09 1.76 12.56
CA LYS A 82 7.65 0.89 13.68
C LYS A 82 6.88 1.67 14.73
N LYS A 83 7.35 2.87 15.10
CA LYS A 83 6.68 3.74 16.06
C LYS A 83 5.30 4.18 15.56
N HIS A 84 5.21 4.54 14.28
CA HIS A 84 3.96 4.96 13.64
C HIS A 84 2.93 3.83 13.62
N ILE A 85 3.34 2.62 13.22
CA ILE A 85 2.48 1.42 13.26
C ILE A 85 1.97 1.13 14.68
N LYS A 86 2.86 1.24 15.67
CA LYS A 86 2.48 1.05 17.08
C LYS A 86 1.42 2.05 17.52
N GLN A 87 1.54 3.33 17.17
CA GLN A 87 0.55 4.35 17.51
C GLN A 87 -0.81 4.07 16.87
N ILE A 88 -0.82 3.67 15.60
CA ILE A 88 -2.05 3.26 14.89
C ILE A 88 -2.71 2.09 15.62
N ALA A 89 -1.94 1.03 15.92
CA ALA A 89 -2.45 -0.14 16.62
C ALA A 89 -3.01 0.22 18.01
N GLU A 90 -2.29 0.99 18.82
CA GLU A 90 -2.74 1.42 20.15
C GLU A 90 -4.07 2.19 20.11
N LEU A 91 -4.24 3.11 19.16
CA LEU A 91 -5.49 3.87 19.00
C LEU A 91 -6.65 2.97 18.56
N ILE A 92 -6.40 2.03 17.66
CA ILE A 92 -7.40 1.04 17.24
C ILE A 92 -7.84 0.19 18.44
N LEU A 93 -6.89 -0.36 19.21
CA LEU A 93 -7.22 -1.16 20.40
C LEU A 93 -7.98 -0.32 21.42
N LYS A 94 -7.54 0.90 21.73
CA LYS A 94 -8.21 1.80 22.67
C LYS A 94 -9.66 2.05 22.26
N LYS A 95 -9.92 2.23 20.96
CA LYS A 95 -11.28 2.36 20.40
C LYS A 95 -12.09 1.07 20.57
N ASN A 96 -11.53 -0.08 20.21
CA ASN A 96 -12.19 -1.38 20.34
C ASN A 96 -12.56 -1.67 21.81
N TYR A 97 -11.64 -1.46 22.75
CA TYR A 97 -11.90 -1.60 24.19
C TYR A 97 -12.98 -0.66 24.71
N LYS A 98 -13.00 0.62 24.28
CA LYS A 98 -14.07 1.56 24.64
C LYS A 98 -15.44 1.10 24.12
N VAL A 99 -15.49 0.54 22.91
CA VAL A 99 -16.73 -0.02 22.33
C VAL A 99 -17.17 -1.28 23.08
N MET A 100 -16.23 -2.15 23.49
CA MET A 100 -16.53 -3.35 24.29
C MET A 100 -16.99 -3.06 25.73
N GLN A 101 -16.69 -1.87 26.28
CA GLN A 101 -17.28 -1.43 27.54
C GLN A 101 -18.77 -1.06 27.40
N ALA A 102 -19.28 -0.81 26.19
CA ALA A 102 -20.70 -0.95 25.89
C ALA A 102 -21.04 -2.45 25.79
N PRO A 103 -22.23 -2.92 26.21
CA PRO A 103 -22.45 -4.25 26.84
C PRO A 103 -22.36 -5.48 25.92
N GLN A 104 -21.24 -5.68 25.21
CA GLN A 104 -20.94 -6.87 24.41
C GLN A 104 -19.66 -7.52 24.97
N ARG A 105 -19.86 -8.29 26.05
CA ARG A 105 -18.79 -9.01 26.75
C ARG A 105 -18.22 -10.15 25.88
N GLY A 106 -16.94 -10.06 25.53
CA GLY A 106 -16.01 -11.17 25.75
C GLY A 106 -15.44 -11.93 24.55
N ARG A 107 -15.86 -11.69 23.30
CA ARG A 107 -15.39 -12.53 22.15
C ARG A 107 -14.27 -11.92 21.30
N ASN A 108 -14.09 -10.59 21.32
CA ASN A 108 -13.15 -9.91 20.42
C ASN A 108 -11.75 -9.73 21.00
N ASP A 109 -11.61 -9.75 22.33
CA ASP A 109 -10.36 -9.42 23.02
C ASP A 109 -9.19 -10.37 22.65
N GLN A 110 -9.46 -11.68 22.54
CA GLN A 110 -8.44 -12.65 22.11
C GLN A 110 -8.03 -12.50 20.64
N LYS A 111 -8.92 -11.99 19.78
CA LYS A 111 -8.61 -11.77 18.36
C LYS A 111 -7.67 -10.59 18.23
N ASP A 112 -7.98 -9.48 18.89
CA ASP A 112 -7.18 -8.24 18.84
C ASP A 112 -5.75 -8.50 19.32
N VAL A 113 -5.59 -9.22 20.44
CA VAL A 113 -4.26 -9.61 20.95
C VAL A 113 -3.49 -10.48 19.95
N ARG A 114 -4.17 -11.41 19.26
CA ARG A 114 -3.55 -12.25 18.23
C ARG A 114 -3.09 -11.41 17.03
N TYR A 115 -3.92 -10.47 16.57
CA TYR A 115 -3.57 -9.61 15.44
C TYR A 115 -2.38 -8.71 15.76
N VAL A 116 -2.33 -8.09 16.94
CA VAL A 116 -1.18 -7.27 17.36
C VAL A 116 0.12 -8.09 17.36
N LYS A 117 0.09 -9.30 17.90
CA LYS A 117 1.25 -10.18 17.89
C LYS A 117 1.73 -10.50 16.47
N VAL A 118 0.81 -10.75 15.55
CA VAL A 118 1.15 -11.01 14.14
C VAL A 118 1.73 -9.75 13.47
N VAL A 119 1.23 -8.56 13.79
CA VAL A 119 1.81 -7.30 13.31
C VAL A 119 3.25 -7.14 13.80
N ASP A 120 3.53 -7.39 15.07
CA ASP A 120 4.89 -7.33 15.63
C ASP A 120 5.83 -8.32 14.92
N GLU A 121 5.39 -9.56 14.73
CA GLU A 121 6.16 -10.58 14.00
C GLU A 121 6.49 -10.13 12.56
N LYS A 122 5.55 -9.45 11.89
CA LYS A 122 5.76 -8.90 10.54
C LYS A 122 6.71 -7.71 10.53
N LEU A 123 6.67 -6.84 11.53
CA LEU A 123 7.64 -5.74 11.66
C LEU A 123 9.07 -6.25 11.89
N ASP A 124 9.24 -7.36 12.59
CA ASP A 124 10.55 -8.01 12.75
C ASP A 124 11.02 -8.73 11.49
N LEU A 125 10.10 -9.37 10.76
CA LEU A 125 10.41 -9.93 9.44
C LEU A 125 10.85 -8.84 8.47
N LEU A 126 10.14 -7.71 8.44
CA LEU A 126 10.47 -6.53 7.63
C LEU A 126 11.89 -6.03 7.94
N ALA A 127 12.23 -5.89 9.23
CA ALA A 127 13.57 -5.49 9.65
C ALA A 127 14.65 -6.46 9.12
N LYS A 128 14.43 -7.78 9.27
CA LYS A 128 15.36 -8.81 8.78
C LYS A 128 15.50 -8.75 7.26
N THR A 129 14.40 -8.55 6.54
CA THR A 129 14.41 -8.44 5.08
C THR A 129 15.14 -7.18 4.64
N MET A 130 14.97 -6.04 5.31
CA MET A 130 15.61 -4.79 4.95
C MET A 130 17.14 -4.84 5.02
N PHE A 131 17.69 -5.51 6.04
CA PHE A 131 19.13 -5.62 6.24
C PHE A 131 19.75 -6.90 5.65
N SER A 132 18.96 -7.67 4.90
CA SER A 132 19.44 -8.84 4.18
C SER A 132 20.18 -8.43 2.90
N PRO A 133 21.27 -9.12 2.52
CA PRO A 133 22.01 -8.82 1.28
C PRO A 133 21.21 -9.11 0.00
N ASN A 134 20.12 -9.89 0.09
CA ASN A 134 19.24 -10.23 -1.03
C ASN A 134 17.92 -9.47 -0.98
N ASN A 135 17.92 -8.27 -0.37
CA ASN A 135 16.72 -7.47 -0.24
C ASN A 135 16.29 -6.91 -1.61
N SER A 136 15.01 -7.07 -1.92
CA SER A 136 14.40 -6.45 -3.10
C SER A 136 13.35 -5.46 -2.62
N ALA A 137 13.32 -4.27 -3.22
CA ALA A 137 12.32 -3.26 -2.96
C ALA A 137 10.89 -3.82 -3.11
N PHE A 138 10.69 -4.76 -4.04
CA PHE A 138 9.42 -5.44 -4.22
C PHE A 138 9.01 -6.30 -3.01
N VAL A 139 9.97 -6.99 -2.39
CA VAL A 139 9.69 -7.81 -1.20
C VAL A 139 9.36 -6.93 0.00
N ILE A 140 10.08 -5.82 0.15
CA ILE A 140 9.81 -4.82 1.19
C ILE A 140 8.40 -4.25 1.00
N LEU A 141 8.05 -3.81 -0.22
CA LEU A 141 6.70 -3.32 -0.56
C LEU A 141 5.61 -4.32 -0.19
N LYS A 142 5.78 -5.58 -0.56
CA LYS A 142 4.81 -6.63 -0.21
C LYS A 142 4.65 -6.76 1.31
N GLN A 143 5.73 -6.70 2.08
CA GLN A 143 5.66 -6.77 3.54
C GLN A 143 4.94 -5.56 4.15
N LEU A 144 5.14 -4.35 3.59
CA LEU A 144 4.43 -3.15 4.01
C LEU A 144 2.93 -3.26 3.76
N ASP A 145 2.53 -3.75 2.58
CA ASP A 145 1.12 -3.99 2.25
C ASP A 145 0.47 -5.07 3.15
N GLU A 146 1.22 -6.12 3.49
CA GLU A 146 0.75 -7.13 4.46
C GLU A 146 0.51 -6.51 5.85
N ILE A 147 1.41 -5.64 6.33
CA ILE A 147 1.26 -4.94 7.61
C ILE A 147 0.02 -4.04 7.58
N ARG A 148 -0.21 -3.29 6.49
CA ARG A 148 -1.42 -2.49 6.31
C ARG A 148 -2.69 -3.32 6.38
N GLY A 149 -2.73 -4.46 5.68
CA GLY A 149 -3.86 -5.37 5.71
C GLY A 149 -4.20 -5.83 7.12
N LEU A 150 -3.18 -6.22 7.90
CA LEU A 150 -3.36 -6.62 9.30
C LEU A 150 -3.91 -5.50 10.20
N LEU A 151 -3.49 -4.26 9.96
CA LEU A 151 -4.00 -3.09 10.71
C LEU A 151 -5.46 -2.77 10.35
N ILE A 152 -5.86 -2.99 9.10
CA ILE A 152 -7.26 -2.86 8.66
C ILE A 152 -8.10 -3.96 9.31
N ASP A 153 -7.61 -5.20 9.33
CA ASP A 153 -8.29 -6.33 9.98
C ASP A 153 -8.48 -6.09 11.49
N LEU A 154 -7.50 -5.46 12.15
CA LEU A 154 -7.56 -5.10 13.57
C LEU A 154 -8.63 -4.03 13.87
N LYS A 155 -8.91 -3.14 12.91
CA LYS A 155 -9.95 -2.12 13.05
C LYS A 155 -11.37 -2.73 13.08
N GLY A 156 -11.56 -3.87 12.42
CA GLY A 156 -12.89 -4.45 12.18
C GLY A 156 -13.63 -3.78 11.03
#